data_AF-A0A8J7L3F2-F1
#
_entry.id   AF-A0A8J7L3F2-F1
#
_cell.length_a   1.000
_cell.length_b   1.000
_cell.length_c   1.000
_cell.angle_alpha   90.00
_cell.angle_beta   90.00
_cell.angle_gamma   90.00
#
_symmetry.space_group_name_H-M   'P 1'
#
loop_
_entity.id
_entity.type
_entity.pdbx_description
1 polymer ?
#
loop_
_entity_poly.entity_id
_entity_poly.type
_entity_poly.pdbx_seq_one_letter_code
_entity_poly.pdbx_strand_id
1 'polypeptide(L)'
;MTMHSTLQQAFTNHRVLKVISGLNNFDSDRVAVIIKAAELGGATFVDIAADPALVQLAKNLINLPVCVSAVEPEKFVQAVAAGADLIEIGNFDSFYAQGRRFEAEEVLALTHQTRALLPEITLSVTVPHILTLDQQVQLAEELVKAGADIIQTEGGTSSNPSHPGTLGLIEKAAPTLAAAYEISRTVSVPVLCASGISNVTAPLALASGAAGVGVGSAINQLNSEVAMIAAVRGLVEALAATRALKAG
;
A
#
# COMPACT_ATOMS: atom_id res chain seq x y z
N MET A 1 -16.98 12.74 -2.61
CA MET A 1 -15.74 12.98 -3.36
C MET A 1 -15.32 11.65 -3.96
N THR A 2 -14.86 11.63 -5.20
CA THR A 2 -14.87 10.38 -5.98
C THR A 2 -13.45 9.97 -6.31
N MET A 3 -12.95 8.99 -5.57
CA MET A 3 -11.81 8.16 -5.98
C MET A 3 -11.94 7.84 -7.48
N HIS A 4 -10.82 7.88 -8.22
CA HIS A 4 -10.81 7.62 -9.66
C HIS A 4 -11.64 6.36 -9.98
N SER A 5 -12.56 6.42 -10.96
CA SER A 5 -13.59 5.39 -11.15
C SER A 5 -13.02 3.97 -11.32
N THR A 6 -11.91 3.83 -12.05
CA THR A 6 -11.18 2.56 -12.19
C THR A 6 -10.64 2.04 -10.85
N LEU A 7 -10.13 2.94 -10.01
CA LEU A 7 -9.59 2.60 -8.69
C LEU A 7 -10.72 2.22 -7.75
N GLN A 8 -11.81 2.99 -7.73
CA GLN A 8 -13.02 2.67 -6.98
C GLN A 8 -13.56 1.30 -7.37
N GLN A 9 -13.67 1.01 -8.66
CA GLN A 9 -14.13 -0.29 -9.15
C GLN A 9 -13.19 -1.43 -8.74
N ALA A 10 -11.87 -1.21 -8.73
CA ALA A 10 -10.92 -2.20 -8.27
C ALA A 10 -11.09 -2.51 -6.77
N PHE A 11 -11.28 -1.48 -5.94
CA PHE A 11 -11.57 -1.64 -4.50
C PHE A 11 -12.90 -2.36 -4.27
N THR A 12 -13.98 -1.95 -4.94
CA THR A 12 -15.30 -2.61 -4.84
C THR A 12 -15.24 -4.09 -5.22
N ASN A 13 -14.38 -4.45 -6.17
CA ASN A 13 -14.22 -5.84 -6.60
C ASN A 13 -13.21 -6.64 -5.77
N HIS A 14 -12.57 -6.05 -4.76
CA HIS A 14 -11.49 -6.66 -3.97
C HIS A 14 -10.31 -7.16 -4.84
N ARG A 15 -9.92 -6.38 -5.85
CA ARG A 15 -8.87 -6.75 -6.84
C ARG A 15 -7.69 -5.80 -6.84
N VAL A 16 -7.54 -4.98 -5.80
CA VAL A 16 -6.48 -3.99 -5.79
C VAL A 16 -5.12 -4.66 -5.58
N LEU A 17 -4.21 -4.41 -6.52
CA LEU A 17 -2.78 -4.63 -6.36
C LEU A 17 -2.06 -3.30 -6.48
N LYS A 18 -1.49 -2.85 -5.36
CA LYS A 18 -0.62 -1.69 -5.28
C LYS A 18 0.84 -2.16 -5.32
N VAL A 19 1.60 -1.70 -6.31
CA VAL A 19 3.04 -2.00 -6.41
C VAL A 19 3.86 -0.84 -5.86
N ILE A 20 4.70 -1.11 -4.86
CA ILE A 20 5.43 -0.10 -4.08
C ILE A 20 6.90 -0.06 -4.51
N SER A 21 7.35 1.04 -5.13
CA SER A 21 8.76 1.21 -5.51
C SER A 21 9.66 1.59 -4.32
N GLY A 22 9.05 2.10 -3.24
CA GLY A 22 9.70 2.48 -1.98
C GLY A 22 9.70 3.99 -1.76
N LEU A 23 9.30 4.43 -0.56
CA LEU A 23 9.21 5.86 -0.19
C LEU A 23 10.57 6.58 -0.21
N ASN A 24 11.66 5.88 0.08
CA ASN A 24 13.03 6.43 0.05
C ASN A 24 13.77 6.11 -1.26
N ASN A 25 13.08 5.62 -2.28
CA ASN A 25 13.69 5.30 -3.57
C ASN A 25 13.54 6.48 -4.54
N PHE A 26 14.62 7.27 -4.65
CA PHE A 26 14.71 8.42 -5.57
C PHE A 26 15.55 8.12 -6.82
N ASP A 27 15.91 6.84 -7.04
CA ASP A 27 16.60 6.41 -8.26
C ASP A 27 15.57 6.29 -9.41
N SER A 28 15.62 7.26 -10.34
CA SER A 28 14.69 7.36 -11.46
C SER A 28 14.71 6.12 -12.36
N ASP A 29 15.89 5.53 -12.60
CA ASP A 29 16.02 4.38 -13.47
C ASP A 29 15.42 3.14 -12.80
N ARG A 30 15.68 2.98 -11.49
CA ARG A 30 15.09 1.89 -10.72
C ARG A 30 13.58 2.02 -10.62
N VAL A 31 13.07 3.22 -10.35
CA VAL A 31 11.62 3.50 -10.30
C VAL A 31 10.99 3.20 -11.66
N ALA A 32 11.59 3.66 -12.77
CA ALA A 32 11.09 3.42 -14.12
C ALA A 32 10.93 1.92 -14.44
N VAL A 33 11.89 1.09 -14.06
CA VAL A 33 11.81 -0.37 -14.25
C VAL A 33 10.65 -0.97 -13.43
N ILE A 34 10.49 -0.55 -12.18
CA ILE A 34 9.45 -1.09 -11.29
C ILE A 34 8.05 -0.73 -11.78
N ILE A 35 7.82 0.54 -12.15
CA ILE A 35 6.49 1.00 -12.57
C ILE A 35 6.07 0.41 -13.91
N LYS A 36 7.01 0.22 -14.85
CA LYS A 36 6.75 -0.48 -16.12
C LYS A 36 6.39 -1.95 -15.86
N ALA A 37 7.12 -2.61 -14.98
CA ALA A 37 6.80 -3.98 -14.60
C ALA A 37 5.42 -4.09 -13.92
N ALA A 38 5.04 -3.09 -13.12
CA ALA A 38 3.71 -3.02 -12.52
C ALA A 38 2.61 -2.92 -13.59
N GLU A 39 2.74 -2.04 -14.58
CA GLU A 39 1.77 -1.91 -15.67
C GLU A 39 1.69 -3.18 -16.53
N LEU A 40 2.82 -3.68 -17.01
CA LEU A 40 2.88 -4.88 -17.84
C LEU A 40 2.45 -6.16 -17.11
N GLY A 41 2.55 -6.14 -15.77
CA GLY A 41 2.10 -7.20 -14.89
C GLY A 41 0.62 -7.13 -14.51
N GLY A 42 -0.04 -6.00 -14.78
CA GLY A 42 -1.47 -5.80 -14.50
C GLY A 42 -1.79 -5.31 -13.09
N ALA A 43 -0.85 -4.59 -12.45
CA ALA A 43 -1.14 -3.89 -11.19
C ALA A 43 -2.27 -2.88 -11.34
N THR A 44 -2.94 -2.55 -10.24
CA THR A 44 -4.01 -1.55 -10.23
C THR A 44 -3.46 -0.13 -10.20
N PHE A 45 -2.44 0.11 -9.39
CA PHE A 45 -1.74 1.39 -9.30
C PHE A 45 -0.34 1.20 -8.72
N VAL A 46 0.49 2.22 -8.87
CA VAL A 46 1.86 2.25 -8.34
C VAL A 46 1.98 3.22 -7.19
N ASP A 47 2.98 3.00 -6.33
CA ASP A 47 3.31 3.87 -5.20
C ASP A 47 4.80 4.18 -5.19
N ILE A 48 5.11 5.46 -5.32
CA ILE A 48 6.47 6.01 -5.46
C ILE A 48 6.75 7.06 -4.38
N ALA A 49 8.01 7.45 -4.21
CA ALA A 49 8.36 8.55 -3.32
C ALA A 49 7.65 9.86 -3.77
N ALA A 50 7.20 10.68 -2.81
CA ALA A 50 6.62 12.00 -3.10
C ALA A 50 7.69 12.99 -3.60
N ASP A 51 7.99 12.87 -4.89
CA ASP A 51 8.92 13.73 -5.63
C ASP A 51 8.30 14.14 -6.98
N PRO A 52 8.22 15.45 -7.29
CA PRO A 52 7.63 15.92 -8.54
C PRO A 52 8.25 15.34 -9.82
N ALA A 53 9.58 15.12 -9.84
CA ALA A 53 10.26 14.60 -11.02
C ALA A 53 9.93 13.12 -11.23
N LEU A 54 9.84 12.32 -10.16
CA LEU A 54 9.39 10.93 -10.24
C LEU A 54 7.92 10.81 -10.65
N VAL A 55 7.06 11.71 -10.18
CA VAL A 55 5.65 11.76 -10.63
C VAL A 55 5.59 12.02 -12.13
N GLN A 56 6.27 13.06 -12.62
CA GLN A 56 6.29 13.37 -14.06
C GLN A 56 6.86 12.23 -14.88
N LEU A 57 7.94 11.59 -14.41
CA LEU A 57 8.50 10.40 -15.03
C LEU A 57 7.45 9.29 -15.13
N ALA A 58 6.74 8.99 -14.04
CA ALA A 58 5.72 7.95 -14.03
C ALA A 58 4.57 8.26 -14.99
N LYS A 59 4.04 9.49 -14.98
CA LYS A 59 2.95 9.91 -15.87
C LYS A 59 3.35 9.89 -17.36
N ASN A 60 4.65 9.98 -17.67
CA ASN A 60 5.17 9.86 -19.04
C ASN A 60 5.40 8.41 -19.49
N LEU A 61 5.58 7.48 -18.55
CA LEU A 61 5.98 6.10 -18.86
C LEU A 61 4.83 5.10 -18.80
N ILE A 62 3.82 5.34 -17.97
CA ILE A 62 2.73 4.39 -17.69
C ILE A 62 1.38 5.11 -17.59
N ASN A 63 0.28 4.35 -17.72
CA ASN A 63 -1.09 4.84 -17.61
C ASN A 63 -1.77 4.48 -16.29
N LEU A 64 -1.10 3.71 -15.42
CA LEU A 64 -1.63 3.39 -14.10
C LEU A 64 -1.74 4.65 -13.23
N PRO A 65 -2.72 4.72 -12.31
CA PRO A 65 -2.74 5.74 -11.27
C PRO A 65 -1.43 5.75 -10.47
N VAL A 66 -0.96 6.94 -10.12
CA VAL A 66 0.27 7.16 -9.37
C VAL A 66 -0.08 7.63 -7.96
N CYS A 67 0.14 6.74 -7.00
CA CYS A 67 0.20 7.07 -5.58
C CYS A 67 1.59 7.59 -5.24
N VAL A 68 1.65 8.61 -4.37
CA VAL A 68 2.92 9.04 -3.78
C VAL A 68 2.88 8.89 -2.27
N SER A 69 3.99 8.42 -1.69
CA SER A 69 4.14 8.24 -0.26
C SER A 69 5.13 9.24 0.37
N ALA A 70 4.76 9.79 1.52
CA ALA A 70 5.62 10.63 2.36
C ALA A 70 5.18 10.61 3.83
N VAL A 71 5.99 11.23 4.69
CA VAL A 71 5.65 11.50 6.11
C VAL A 71 5.71 13.00 6.44
N GLU A 72 5.79 13.84 5.39
CA GLU A 72 5.85 15.30 5.45
C GLU A 72 4.70 15.84 4.57
N PRO A 73 3.64 16.44 5.16
CA PRO A 73 2.45 16.85 4.42
C PRO A 73 2.72 17.79 3.24
N GLU A 74 3.73 18.65 3.35
CA GLU A 74 4.08 19.65 2.33
C GLU A 74 4.60 19.01 1.04
N LYS A 75 5.24 17.84 1.12
CA LYS A 75 5.73 17.11 -0.06
C LYS A 75 4.59 16.68 -0.98
N PHE A 76 3.44 16.36 -0.40
CA PHE A 76 2.27 15.99 -1.19
C PHE A 76 1.78 17.14 -2.06
N VAL A 77 1.82 18.38 -1.60
CA VAL A 77 1.33 19.54 -2.37
C VAL A 77 2.04 19.63 -3.72
N GLN A 78 3.37 19.48 -3.72
CA GLN A 78 4.16 19.54 -4.94
C GLN A 78 3.96 18.30 -5.82
N ALA A 79 3.87 17.11 -5.23
CA ALA A 79 3.65 15.87 -5.96
C ALA A 79 2.26 15.82 -6.63
N VAL A 80 1.23 16.32 -5.95
CA VAL A 80 -0.12 16.46 -6.50
C VAL A 80 -0.15 17.49 -7.62
N ALA A 81 0.51 18.63 -7.45
CA ALA A 81 0.66 19.61 -8.54
C ALA A 81 1.39 19.03 -9.77
N ALA A 82 2.27 18.04 -9.57
CA ALA A 82 2.96 17.33 -10.63
C ALA A 82 2.12 16.21 -11.29
N GLY A 83 0.94 15.88 -10.75
CA GLY A 83 -0.01 14.93 -11.34
C GLY A 83 -0.17 13.61 -10.59
N ALA A 84 0.20 13.53 -9.31
CA ALA A 84 -0.13 12.37 -8.47
C ALA A 84 -1.65 12.22 -8.32
N ASP A 85 -2.15 10.99 -8.45
CA ASP A 85 -3.59 10.67 -8.46
C ASP A 85 -4.12 10.39 -7.05
N LEU A 86 -3.26 9.95 -6.13
CA LEU A 86 -3.55 9.72 -4.72
C LEU A 86 -2.29 9.84 -3.86
N ILE A 87 -2.45 9.97 -2.55
CA ILE A 87 -1.35 10.13 -1.61
C ILE A 87 -1.43 9.11 -0.48
N GLU A 88 -0.28 8.74 0.08
CA GLU A 88 -0.19 7.91 1.28
C GLU A 88 0.68 8.56 2.35
N ILE A 89 0.15 8.73 3.56
CA ILE A 89 0.96 8.91 4.76
C ILE A 89 1.36 7.53 5.26
N GLY A 90 2.63 7.15 5.11
CA GLY A 90 3.03 5.81 5.53
C GLY A 90 4.37 5.33 5.03
N ASN A 91 4.47 4.02 4.81
CA ASN A 91 5.71 3.28 4.56
C ASN A 91 6.77 3.50 5.67
N PHE A 92 6.35 3.30 6.93
CA PHE A 92 7.15 3.61 8.11
C PHE A 92 8.32 2.65 8.33
N ASP A 93 8.24 1.42 7.80
CA ASP A 93 9.30 0.39 7.84
C ASP A 93 10.72 0.97 7.60
N SER A 94 10.88 1.85 6.62
CA SER A 94 12.17 2.46 6.25
C SER A 94 12.72 3.46 7.28
N PHE A 95 11.86 4.02 8.11
CA PHE A 95 12.19 4.97 9.18
C PHE A 95 12.44 4.27 10.51
N TYR A 96 11.78 3.13 10.78
CA TYR A 96 12.09 2.32 11.98
C TYR A 96 13.54 1.83 11.96
N ALA A 97 14.05 1.46 10.78
CA ALA A 97 15.46 1.11 10.60
C ALA A 97 16.43 2.26 10.98
N GLN A 98 15.96 3.50 10.99
CA GLN A 98 16.71 4.71 11.38
C GLN A 98 16.43 5.12 12.84
N GLY A 99 15.67 4.32 13.59
CA GLY A 99 15.29 4.59 14.98
C GLY A 99 14.12 5.57 15.15
N ARG A 100 13.49 6.05 14.07
CA ARG A 100 12.27 6.87 14.15
C ARG A 100 11.07 5.96 14.35
N ARG A 101 10.15 6.35 15.24
CA ARG A 101 8.88 5.66 15.50
C ARG A 101 7.71 6.57 15.15
N PHE A 102 6.55 5.99 14.87
CA PHE A 102 5.32 6.70 14.57
C PHE A 102 4.23 6.24 15.52
N GLU A 103 3.99 7.02 16.56
CA GLU A 103 2.93 6.74 17.52
C GLU A 103 1.58 7.28 17.01
N ALA A 104 0.46 6.81 17.56
CA ALA A 104 -0.89 7.13 17.08
C ALA A 104 -1.16 8.64 16.95
N GLU A 105 -0.73 9.42 17.94
CA GLU A 105 -0.92 10.88 17.96
C GLU A 105 -0.21 11.58 16.78
N GLU A 106 1.01 11.14 16.43
CA GLU A 106 1.77 11.71 15.31
C GLU A 106 1.07 11.40 13.97
N VAL A 107 0.65 10.15 13.77
CA VAL A 107 -0.03 9.75 12.52
C VAL A 107 -1.35 10.50 12.35
N LEU A 108 -2.11 10.68 13.45
CA LEU A 108 -3.35 11.45 13.42
C LEU A 108 -3.10 12.94 13.13
N ALA A 109 -2.06 13.54 13.72
CA ALA A 109 -1.67 14.93 13.45
C ALA A 109 -1.26 15.13 11.98
N LEU A 110 -0.44 14.22 11.43
CA LEU A 110 -0.05 14.24 10.02
C LEU A 110 -1.26 14.12 9.10
N THR A 111 -2.25 13.30 9.47
CA THR A 111 -3.49 13.13 8.71
C THR A 111 -4.30 14.42 8.67
N HIS A 112 -4.49 15.10 9.82
CA HIS A 112 -5.16 16.39 9.87
C HIS A 112 -4.43 17.47 9.06
N GLN A 113 -3.11 17.56 9.19
CA GLN A 113 -2.30 18.53 8.43
C GLN A 113 -2.40 18.28 6.92
N THR A 114 -2.25 17.02 6.50
CA THR A 114 -2.35 16.63 5.09
C THR A 114 -3.73 16.93 4.54
N ARG A 115 -4.80 16.62 5.27
CA ARG A 115 -6.17 16.89 4.84
C ARG A 115 -6.50 18.38 4.80
N ALA A 116 -5.91 19.20 5.68
CA ALA A 116 -6.04 20.66 5.61
C ALA A 116 -5.38 21.26 4.36
N LEU A 117 -4.25 20.70 3.92
CA LEU A 117 -3.55 21.13 2.70
C LEU A 117 -4.22 20.62 1.42
N LEU A 118 -4.73 19.38 1.46
CA LEU A 118 -5.26 18.67 0.29
C LEU A 118 -6.62 18.04 0.63
N PRO A 119 -7.70 18.84 0.69
CA PRO A 119 -9.01 18.39 1.17
C PRO A 119 -9.68 17.29 0.34
N GLU A 120 -9.40 17.25 -0.97
CA GLU A 120 -10.19 16.45 -1.92
C GLU A 120 -9.47 15.22 -2.48
N ILE A 121 -8.14 15.12 -2.34
CA ILE A 121 -7.39 14.02 -2.93
C ILE A 121 -7.60 12.72 -2.15
N THR A 122 -7.63 11.57 -2.83
CA THR A 122 -7.69 10.28 -2.15
C THR A 122 -6.46 10.11 -1.25
N LEU A 123 -6.70 9.93 0.06
CA LEU A 123 -5.66 9.76 1.08
C LEU A 123 -5.70 8.34 1.64
N SER A 124 -4.61 7.62 1.44
CA SER A 124 -4.32 6.41 2.18
C SER A 124 -3.51 6.74 3.43
N VAL A 125 -3.82 6.11 4.56
CA VAL A 125 -2.99 6.24 5.77
C VAL A 125 -2.59 4.86 6.25
N THR A 126 -1.29 4.67 6.47
CA THR A 126 -0.75 3.44 7.06
C THR A 126 -0.93 3.47 8.58
N VAL A 127 -1.37 2.34 9.14
CA VAL A 127 -1.45 2.12 10.58
C VAL A 127 -0.14 1.45 11.05
N PRO A 128 0.63 2.07 11.96
CA PRO A 128 1.90 1.54 12.45
C PRO A 128 1.78 0.17 13.11
N HIS A 129 2.59 -0.79 12.69
CA HIS A 129 2.56 -2.15 13.26
C HIS A 129 3.16 -2.24 14.68
N ILE A 130 3.79 -1.17 15.15
CA ILE A 130 4.39 -1.08 16.50
C ILE A 130 3.35 -0.92 17.60
N LEU A 131 2.12 -0.55 17.23
CA LEU A 131 0.98 -0.43 18.14
C LEU A 131 0.37 -1.81 18.41
N THR A 132 -0.25 -2.00 19.58
CA THR A 132 -1.02 -3.22 19.83
C THR A 132 -2.24 -3.28 18.92
N LEU A 133 -2.77 -4.49 18.67
CA LEU A 133 -3.82 -4.68 17.67
C LEU A 133 -5.11 -3.87 17.98
N ASP A 134 -5.46 -3.73 19.25
CA ASP A 134 -6.57 -2.87 19.71
C ASP A 134 -6.29 -1.38 19.45
N GLN A 135 -5.05 -0.91 19.66
CA GLN A 135 -4.65 0.45 19.34
C GLN A 135 -4.62 0.72 17.84
N GLN A 136 -4.23 -0.28 17.02
CA GLN A 136 -4.29 -0.18 15.57
C GLN A 136 -5.73 0.01 15.07
N VAL A 137 -6.68 -0.73 15.66
CA VAL A 137 -8.11 -0.58 15.36
C VAL A 137 -8.62 0.80 15.75
N GLN A 138 -8.32 1.24 16.99
CA GLN A 138 -8.75 2.57 17.47
C GLN A 138 -8.20 3.68 16.56
N LEU A 139 -6.91 3.64 16.25
CA LEU A 139 -6.30 4.62 15.36
C LEU A 139 -6.94 4.58 13.97
N ALA A 140 -7.21 3.41 13.40
CA ALA A 140 -7.85 3.32 12.09
C ALA A 140 -9.23 4.03 12.06
N GLU A 141 -10.04 3.88 13.11
CA GLU A 141 -11.31 4.60 13.22
C GLU A 141 -11.13 6.12 13.32
N GLU A 142 -10.12 6.58 14.07
CA GLU A 142 -9.77 7.99 14.20
C GLU A 142 -9.26 8.58 12.88
N LEU A 143 -8.44 7.83 12.14
CA LEU A 143 -7.94 8.22 10.83
C LEU A 143 -9.06 8.39 9.81
N VAL A 144 -10.06 7.51 9.82
CA VAL A 144 -11.25 7.65 8.96
C VAL A 144 -12.02 8.92 9.34
N LYS A 145 -12.21 9.21 10.63
CA LYS A 145 -12.85 10.46 11.09
C LYS A 145 -12.04 11.69 10.69
N ALA A 146 -10.71 11.59 10.63
CA ALA A 146 -9.82 12.63 10.17
C ALA A 146 -9.78 12.77 8.63
N GLY A 147 -10.45 11.88 7.90
CA GLY A 147 -10.63 11.97 6.45
C GLY A 147 -9.71 11.06 5.64
N ALA A 148 -9.20 9.96 6.20
CA ALA A 148 -8.57 8.90 5.41
C ALA A 148 -9.61 8.18 4.54
N ASP A 149 -9.31 8.01 3.25
CA ASP A 149 -10.16 7.31 2.27
C ASP A 149 -9.80 5.83 2.14
N ILE A 150 -8.59 5.44 2.54
CA ILE A 150 -8.07 4.07 2.52
C ILE A 150 -7.23 3.88 3.78
N ILE A 151 -7.42 2.76 4.48
CA ILE A 151 -6.50 2.36 5.55
C ILE A 151 -5.55 1.30 5.01
N GLN A 152 -4.25 1.47 5.22
CA GLN A 152 -3.24 0.48 4.89
C GLN A 152 -2.68 -0.13 6.17
N THR A 153 -2.59 -1.46 6.24
CA THR A 153 -1.93 -2.15 7.36
C THR A 153 -0.43 -2.28 7.11
N GLU A 154 0.33 -2.44 8.19
CA GLU A 154 1.76 -2.70 8.17
C GLU A 154 2.07 -3.95 9.01
N GLY A 155 3.22 -4.58 8.81
CA GLY A 155 3.65 -5.71 9.63
C GLY A 155 5.08 -6.22 9.37
N GLY A 156 5.84 -5.55 8.51
CA GLY A 156 7.01 -6.14 7.85
C GLY A 156 8.24 -6.31 8.72
N THR A 157 8.46 -5.41 9.68
CA THR A 157 9.65 -5.46 10.55
C THR A 157 9.43 -6.19 11.88
N SER A 158 8.18 -6.43 12.31
CA SER A 158 7.91 -7.21 13.52
C SER A 158 7.94 -8.72 13.29
N SER A 159 7.75 -9.18 12.05
CA SER A 159 7.79 -10.60 11.73
C SER A 159 9.21 -11.08 11.43
N ASN A 160 9.75 -11.98 12.24
CA ASN A 160 10.97 -12.72 11.95
C ASN A 160 10.62 -14.19 11.68
N PRO A 161 10.26 -14.55 10.42
CA PRO A 161 9.85 -15.91 10.10
C PRO A 161 10.94 -16.91 10.47
N SER A 162 10.56 -18.00 11.12
CA SER A 162 11.49 -19.03 11.60
C SER A 162 11.70 -20.13 10.56
N HIS A 163 10.77 -20.25 9.60
CA HIS A 163 10.80 -21.28 8.58
C HIS A 163 10.99 -20.70 7.17
N PRO A 164 11.60 -21.46 6.24
CA PRO A 164 11.70 -21.05 4.84
C PRO A 164 10.41 -21.37 4.06
N GLY A 165 10.38 -20.93 2.80
CA GLY A 165 9.33 -21.29 1.83
C GLY A 165 7.94 -20.78 2.23
N THR A 166 6.90 -21.53 1.83
CA THR A 166 5.49 -21.15 2.03
C THR A 166 5.14 -20.89 3.49
N LEU A 167 5.67 -21.70 4.42
CA LEU A 167 5.43 -21.50 5.85
C LEU A 167 6.00 -20.14 6.32
N GLY A 168 7.23 -19.83 5.93
CA GLY A 168 7.85 -18.53 6.22
C GLY A 168 7.09 -17.34 5.62
N LEU A 169 6.53 -17.50 4.43
CA LEU A 169 5.69 -16.45 3.81
C LEU A 169 4.43 -16.18 4.65
N ILE A 170 3.78 -17.22 5.18
CA ILE A 170 2.60 -17.09 6.04
C ILE A 170 2.99 -16.47 7.38
N GLU A 171 4.07 -16.93 8.01
CA GLU A 171 4.60 -16.36 9.26
C GLU A 171 4.89 -14.86 9.10
N LYS A 172 5.51 -14.48 7.98
CA LYS A 172 5.83 -13.08 7.67
C LYS A 172 4.58 -12.21 7.49
N ALA A 173 3.51 -12.76 6.91
CA ALA A 173 2.26 -12.02 6.68
C ALA A 173 1.34 -12.01 7.91
N ALA A 174 1.54 -12.88 8.91
CA ALA A 174 0.60 -13.07 10.01
C ALA A 174 0.21 -11.77 10.75
N PRO A 175 1.14 -10.84 11.09
CA PRO A 175 0.77 -9.61 11.78
C PRO A 175 -0.18 -8.72 10.94
N THR A 176 0.14 -8.54 9.66
CA THR A 176 -0.67 -7.69 8.76
C THR A 176 -2.02 -8.32 8.43
N LEU A 177 -2.10 -9.65 8.37
CA LEU A 177 -3.36 -10.37 8.17
C LEU A 177 -4.29 -10.25 9.38
N ALA A 178 -3.74 -10.27 10.59
CA ALA A 178 -4.49 -10.03 11.82
C ALA A 178 -5.00 -8.58 11.90
N ALA A 179 -4.13 -7.61 11.59
CA ALA A 179 -4.51 -6.19 11.52
C ALA A 179 -5.62 -5.95 10.49
N ALA A 180 -5.49 -6.52 9.29
CA ALA A 180 -6.49 -6.38 8.25
C ALA A 180 -7.86 -6.91 8.70
N TYR A 181 -7.88 -8.08 9.35
CA TYR A 181 -9.12 -8.70 9.85
C TYR A 181 -9.82 -7.88 10.93
N GLU A 182 -9.07 -7.32 11.87
CA GLU A 182 -9.66 -6.49 12.92
C GLU A 182 -10.13 -5.14 12.37
N ILE A 183 -9.28 -4.44 11.63
CA ILE A 183 -9.58 -3.09 11.10
C ILE A 183 -10.72 -3.12 10.09
N SER A 184 -10.75 -4.07 9.16
CA SER A 184 -11.77 -4.08 8.08
C SER A 184 -13.20 -4.25 8.60
N ARG A 185 -13.38 -4.68 9.85
CA ARG A 185 -14.69 -4.85 10.48
C ARG A 185 -15.18 -3.61 11.21
N THR A 186 -14.28 -2.66 11.49
CA THR A 186 -14.60 -1.45 12.25
C THR A 186 -14.65 -0.20 11.38
N VAL A 187 -13.86 -0.15 10.30
CA VAL A 187 -13.83 1.00 9.39
C VAL A 187 -14.79 0.84 8.20
N SER A 188 -15.32 1.96 7.72
CA SER A 188 -16.21 2.01 6.55
C SER A 188 -15.48 2.16 5.22
N VAL A 189 -14.17 2.41 5.26
CA VAL A 189 -13.32 2.62 4.08
C VAL A 189 -12.58 1.33 3.70
N PRO A 190 -12.13 1.19 2.44
CA PRO A 190 -11.36 0.03 2.04
C PRO A 190 -10.04 -0.12 2.82
N VAL A 191 -9.71 -1.37 3.17
CA VAL A 191 -8.43 -1.72 3.80
C VAL A 191 -7.48 -2.35 2.78
N LEU A 192 -6.26 -1.84 2.67
CA LEU A 192 -5.15 -2.46 1.96
C LEU A 192 -4.27 -3.24 2.94
N CYS A 193 -4.05 -4.52 2.66
CA CYS A 193 -3.13 -5.32 3.45
C CYS A 193 -1.72 -5.23 2.86
N ALA A 194 -0.75 -4.68 3.59
CA ALA A 194 0.63 -4.53 3.11
C ALA A 194 1.65 -5.12 4.08
N SER A 195 2.90 -5.20 3.63
CA SER A 195 4.05 -5.85 4.29
C SER A 195 3.98 -7.39 4.36
N GLY A 196 5.03 -8.07 3.88
CA GLY A 196 5.10 -9.54 3.92
C GLY A 196 4.15 -10.27 2.95
N ILE A 197 3.42 -9.54 2.10
CA ILE A 197 2.50 -10.13 1.12
C ILE A 197 3.25 -10.76 -0.06
N SER A 198 2.76 -11.92 -0.47
CA SER A 198 3.22 -12.73 -1.60
C SER A 198 2.02 -13.28 -2.37
N ASN A 199 2.25 -13.99 -3.48
CA ASN A 199 1.19 -14.71 -4.18
C ASN A 199 0.52 -15.80 -3.33
N VAL A 200 1.21 -16.33 -2.31
CA VAL A 200 0.64 -17.29 -1.34
C VAL A 200 -0.32 -16.59 -0.37
N THR A 201 0.05 -15.40 0.12
CA THR A 201 -0.64 -14.73 1.22
C THR A 201 -1.63 -13.65 0.76
N ALA A 202 -1.57 -13.20 -0.49
CA ALA A 202 -2.53 -12.25 -1.06
C ALA A 202 -3.99 -12.76 -1.01
N PRO A 203 -4.30 -14.03 -1.32
CA PRO A 203 -5.63 -14.59 -1.12
C PRO A 203 -6.09 -14.57 0.35
N LEU A 204 -5.15 -14.80 1.29
CA LEU A 204 -5.44 -14.76 2.72
C LEU A 204 -5.77 -13.34 3.16
N ALA A 205 -5.09 -12.32 2.63
CA ALA A 205 -5.41 -10.92 2.91
C ALA A 205 -6.85 -10.57 2.49
N LEU A 206 -7.29 -11.04 1.32
CA LEU A 206 -8.68 -10.86 0.90
C LEU A 206 -9.66 -11.62 1.79
N ALA A 207 -9.31 -12.84 2.21
CA ALA A 207 -10.12 -13.61 3.16
C ALA A 207 -10.20 -12.93 4.54
N SER A 208 -9.15 -12.22 4.95
CA SER A 208 -9.11 -11.35 6.13
C SER A 208 -9.86 -10.03 5.95
N GLY A 209 -10.59 -9.81 4.86
CA GLY A 209 -11.43 -8.61 4.69
C GLY A 209 -10.76 -7.43 4.00
N ALA A 210 -9.50 -7.57 3.55
CA ALA A 210 -8.86 -6.53 2.74
C ALA A 210 -9.57 -6.36 1.38
N ALA A 211 -9.56 -5.14 0.86
CA ALA A 211 -10.01 -4.80 -0.49
C ALA A 211 -8.88 -4.93 -1.54
N GLY A 212 -7.67 -5.21 -1.08
CA GLY A 212 -6.52 -5.54 -1.90
C GLY A 212 -5.24 -5.53 -1.10
N VAL A 213 -4.11 -5.54 -1.81
CA VAL A 213 -2.80 -5.69 -1.21
C VAL A 213 -1.78 -4.68 -1.72
N GLY A 214 -0.86 -4.29 -0.83
CA GLY A 214 0.33 -3.51 -1.15
C GLY A 214 1.58 -4.39 -1.14
N VAL A 215 2.34 -4.40 -2.24
CA VAL A 215 3.52 -5.25 -2.39
C VAL A 215 4.72 -4.43 -2.87
N GLY A 216 5.79 -4.43 -2.07
CA GLY A 216 7.06 -3.77 -2.39
C GLY A 216 8.20 -4.76 -2.60
N SER A 217 8.79 -5.26 -1.51
CA SER A 217 10.04 -6.04 -1.53
C SER A 217 10.02 -7.30 -2.38
N ALA A 218 8.87 -7.98 -2.49
CA ALA A 218 8.72 -9.15 -3.37
C ALA A 218 8.87 -8.82 -4.88
N ILE A 219 8.81 -7.54 -5.24
CA ILE A 219 8.95 -7.06 -6.62
C ILE A 219 10.23 -6.22 -6.75
N ASN A 220 10.36 -5.16 -5.93
CA ASN A 220 11.40 -4.16 -6.09
C ASN A 220 12.81 -4.61 -5.70
N GLN A 221 12.98 -5.81 -5.12
CA GLN A 221 14.29 -6.42 -4.85
C GLN A 221 14.73 -7.43 -5.92
N LEU A 222 13.92 -7.66 -6.96
CA LEU A 222 14.27 -8.55 -8.07
C LEU A 222 15.27 -7.87 -9.03
N ASN A 223 16.14 -8.68 -9.65
CA ASN A 223 17.25 -8.19 -10.48
C ASN A 223 16.92 -8.07 -11.97
N SER A 224 15.68 -8.37 -12.38
CA SER A 224 15.28 -8.36 -13.79
C SER A 224 13.85 -7.87 -13.93
N GLU A 225 13.60 -7.02 -14.93
CA GLU A 225 12.26 -6.53 -15.28
C GLU A 225 11.31 -7.71 -15.58
N VAL A 226 11.78 -8.74 -16.28
CA VAL A 226 10.98 -9.94 -16.57
C VAL A 226 10.55 -10.64 -15.29
N ALA A 227 11.44 -10.75 -14.30
CA ALA A 227 11.12 -11.35 -13.02
C ALA A 227 10.09 -10.50 -12.24
N MET A 228 10.20 -9.16 -12.31
CA MET A 228 9.22 -8.26 -11.72
C MET A 228 7.85 -8.40 -12.37
N ILE A 229 7.79 -8.42 -13.70
CA ILE A 229 6.53 -8.62 -14.44
C ILE A 229 5.88 -9.95 -14.04
N ALA A 230 6.66 -11.03 -13.99
CA ALA A 230 6.16 -12.34 -13.58
C ALA A 230 5.64 -12.34 -12.12
N ALA A 231 6.34 -11.68 -11.20
CA ALA A 231 5.90 -11.56 -9.82
C ALA A 231 4.59 -10.78 -9.69
N VAL A 232 4.45 -9.65 -10.41
CA VAL A 232 3.22 -8.86 -10.44
C VAL A 232 2.07 -9.69 -11.02
N ARG A 233 2.28 -10.40 -12.14
CA ARG A 233 1.24 -11.28 -12.72
C ARG A 233 0.80 -12.38 -11.75
N GLY A 234 1.74 -13.04 -11.09
CA GLY A 234 1.43 -14.07 -10.10
C GLY A 234 0.59 -13.53 -8.94
N LEU A 235 0.79 -12.28 -8.53
CA LEU A 235 -0.04 -11.62 -7.52
C LEU A 235 -1.45 -11.31 -8.06
N VAL A 236 -1.56 -10.79 -9.28
CA VAL A 236 -2.85 -10.52 -9.93
C VAL A 236 -3.68 -11.81 -10.08
N GLU A 237 -3.04 -12.90 -10.50
CA GLU A 237 -3.67 -14.21 -10.64
C GLU A 237 -4.14 -14.76 -9.28
N ALA A 238 -3.30 -14.64 -8.24
CA ALA A 238 -3.66 -15.06 -6.89
C ALA A 238 -4.88 -14.32 -6.35
N LEU A 239 -4.95 -13.00 -6.54
CA LEU A 239 -6.11 -12.19 -6.14
C LEU A 239 -7.39 -12.57 -6.93
N ALA A 240 -7.24 -12.99 -8.19
CA ALA A 240 -8.38 -13.40 -9.02
C ALA A 240 -8.94 -14.79 -8.63
N ALA A 241 -8.07 -15.73 -8.22
CA ALA A 241 -8.45 -17.11 -7.91
C ALA A 241 -9.47 -17.22 -6.75
N THR A 242 -9.41 -16.31 -5.77
CA THR A 242 -10.33 -16.23 -4.62
C THR A 242 -11.80 -16.06 -5.00
N ARG A 243 -12.11 -15.55 -6.19
CA ARG A 243 -13.48 -15.34 -6.66
C ARG A 243 -14.11 -16.61 -7.24
N ALA A 244 -13.33 -17.46 -7.88
CA ALA A 244 -13.84 -18.72 -8.45
C ALA A 244 -14.48 -19.60 -7.37
N LEU A 245 -14.00 -19.51 -6.14
CA LEU A 245 -14.51 -20.24 -4.97
C LEU A 245 -15.78 -19.64 -4.34
N LYS A 246 -16.11 -18.37 -4.59
CA LYS A 246 -17.36 -17.74 -4.10
C LYS A 246 -18.52 -17.84 -5.11
N ALA A 247 -18.22 -18.20 -6.36
CA ALA A 247 -19.19 -18.26 -7.46
C ALA A 247 -19.62 -19.68 -7.83
N GLY A 248 -19.08 -20.70 -7.16
CA GLY A 248 -19.51 -22.11 -7.24
C GLY A 248 -20.11 -22.55 -5.92
#